data_AF-A0A235J347-F1
#
_entry.id   AF-A0A235J347-F1
#
_cell.length_a   1.000
_cell.length_b   1.000
_cell.length_c   1.000
_cell.angle_alpha   90.00
_cell.angle_beta   90.00
_cell.angle_gamma   90.00
#
_symmetry.space_group_name_H-M   'P 1'
#
loop_
_entity.id
_entity.type
_entity.pdbx_description
1 polymer ?
#
loop_
_entity_poly.entity_id
_entity_poly.type
_entity_poly.pdbx_seq_one_letter_code
_entity_poly.pdbx_strand_id
1 'polypeptide(L)'
;MKNMKIYFPRLNTKRRRLFLTLMTCILIPDIISALCFLAFNCASPDSKLMKSIQQAVEVESQQMKDMSTEINKLKKNYQDLNKELSQEQNFKEGLKFVLASEGGVSDDAADSGGLTNLGITHSEYAQYRASHGLPSRSVREISLLEARDIYKHIYWTNSGCGVTPRRIAISCFDWQVNSNRGFSTLQQVLGVDVDGIPGHQTYNELNSWLSKPKNETVILHNYFGIREADYRRWGVGSQSVFLTGWLNRSRALKTYLQVP
;
A
#
# COMPACT_ATOMS: atom_id res chain seq x y z
N MET A 1 8.52 -16.62 -46.33
CA MET A 1 8.58 -15.96 -45.01
C MET A 1 10.02 -16.05 -44.50
N LYS A 2 10.59 -14.93 -44.04
CA LYS A 2 12.03 -14.75 -43.76
C LYS A 2 12.48 -15.58 -42.55
N ASN A 3 13.66 -16.19 -42.67
CA ASN A 3 14.39 -16.87 -41.59
C ASN A 3 14.67 -15.90 -40.43
N MET A 4 13.97 -16.07 -39.30
CA MET A 4 14.25 -15.34 -38.07
C MET A 4 15.40 -16.03 -37.32
N LYS A 5 16.65 -15.60 -37.59
CA LYS A 5 17.80 -15.97 -36.76
C LYS A 5 17.61 -15.34 -35.37
N ILE A 6 17.32 -16.16 -34.37
CA ILE A 6 17.31 -15.74 -32.97
C ILE A 6 18.75 -15.36 -32.60
N TYR A 7 18.97 -14.07 -32.37
CA TYR A 7 20.26 -13.53 -31.97
C TYR A 7 20.40 -13.69 -30.46
N PHE A 8 21.25 -14.62 -30.00
CA PHE A 8 21.63 -14.71 -28.60
C PHE A 8 22.73 -13.67 -28.33
N PRO A 9 22.49 -12.62 -27.51
CA PRO A 9 23.53 -11.68 -27.17
C PRO A 9 24.64 -12.40 -26.39
N ARG A 10 25.90 -12.06 -26.66
CA ARG A 10 27.06 -12.53 -25.88
C ARG A 10 26.92 -12.08 -24.43
N LEU A 11 26.36 -12.94 -23.58
CA LEU A 11 26.28 -12.72 -22.14
C LEU A 11 27.68 -12.82 -21.53
N ASN A 12 28.04 -11.88 -20.65
CA ASN A 12 29.31 -11.93 -19.92
C ASN A 12 29.38 -13.17 -19.01
N THR A 13 30.59 -13.52 -18.56
CA THR A 13 30.87 -14.74 -17.79
C THR A 13 30.03 -14.88 -16.51
N LYS A 14 29.69 -13.77 -15.83
CA LYS A 14 28.82 -13.79 -14.64
C LYS A 14 27.35 -14.06 -15.00
N ARG A 15 26.84 -13.45 -16.07
CA ARG A 15 25.46 -13.68 -16.54
C ARG A 15 25.28 -15.05 -17.19
N ARG A 16 26.33 -15.59 -17.83
CA ARG A 16 26.38 -16.98 -18.31
C ARG A 16 26.32 -17.99 -17.16
N ARG A 17 27.07 -17.75 -16.08
CA ARG A 17 26.98 -18.58 -14.86
C ARG A 17 25.58 -18.54 -14.29
N LEU A 18 24.99 -17.37 -14.10
CA LEU A 18 23.64 -17.24 -13.57
C LEU A 18 22.57 -17.92 -14.46
N PHE A 19 22.68 -17.78 -15.78
CA PHE A 19 21.76 -18.41 -16.75
C PHE A 19 21.94 -19.93 -16.82
N LEU A 20 23.17 -20.43 -16.76
CA LEU A 20 23.47 -21.86 -16.67
C LEU A 20 23.00 -22.44 -15.32
N THR A 21 23.19 -21.72 -14.22
CA THR A 21 22.70 -22.13 -12.89
C THR A 21 21.17 -22.16 -12.83
N LEU A 22 20.48 -21.19 -13.45
CA LEU A 22 19.01 -21.18 -13.58
C LEU A 22 18.49 -22.31 -14.48
N MET A 23 19.15 -22.59 -15.60
CA MET A 23 18.82 -23.72 -16.48
C MET A 23 19.07 -25.07 -15.81
N THR A 24 20.14 -25.19 -15.01
CA THR A 24 20.37 -26.39 -14.21
C THR A 24 19.31 -26.51 -13.12
N CYS A 25 18.92 -25.46 -12.40
CA CYS A 25 17.90 -25.57 -11.34
C CYS A 25 16.52 -26.03 -11.83
N ILE A 26 16.20 -25.87 -13.11
CA ILE A 26 14.93 -26.34 -13.72
C ILE A 26 15.05 -27.81 -14.21
N LEU A 27 16.26 -28.28 -14.52
CA LEU A 27 16.55 -29.63 -15.05
C LEU A 27 17.21 -30.59 -14.02
N ILE A 28 17.58 -30.07 -12.84
CA ILE A 28 18.36 -30.76 -11.82
C ILE A 28 17.62 -31.91 -11.10
N PRO A 29 16.29 -31.89 -10.86
CA PRO A 29 15.64 -33.03 -10.20
C PRO A 29 15.87 -34.34 -10.97
N ASP A 30 15.80 -34.29 -12.30
CA ASP A 30 15.96 -35.47 -13.15
C ASP A 30 17.43 -35.88 -13.32
N ILE A 31 18.37 -34.92 -13.33
CA ILE A 31 19.81 -35.20 -13.48
C ILE A 31 20.42 -35.74 -12.18
N ILE A 32 20.08 -35.17 -11.02
CA ILE A 32 20.55 -35.69 -9.72
C ILE A 32 19.92 -37.07 -9.48
N SER A 33 18.64 -37.26 -9.79
CA SER A 33 17.99 -38.57 -9.66
C SER A 33 18.62 -39.60 -10.60
N ALA A 34 18.93 -39.24 -11.86
CA ALA A 34 19.62 -40.12 -12.82
C ALA A 34 21.07 -40.43 -12.42
N LEU A 35 21.83 -39.45 -11.91
CA LEU A 35 23.21 -39.66 -11.44
C LEU A 35 23.26 -40.50 -10.15
N CYS A 36 22.32 -40.30 -9.22
CA CYS A 36 22.16 -41.16 -8.05
C CYS A 36 21.78 -42.59 -8.47
N PHE A 37 20.89 -42.76 -9.45
CA PHE A 37 20.48 -44.07 -9.97
C PHE A 37 21.63 -44.82 -10.66
N LEU A 38 22.47 -44.11 -11.43
CA LEU A 38 23.67 -44.67 -12.06
C LEU A 38 24.74 -45.03 -11.03
N ALA A 39 24.97 -44.19 -10.02
CA ALA A 39 25.93 -44.46 -8.94
C ALA A 39 25.50 -45.67 -8.07
N PHE A 40 24.20 -45.82 -7.79
CA PHE A 40 23.64 -46.92 -7.01
C PHE A 40 23.76 -48.29 -7.71
N ASN A 41 23.77 -48.30 -9.05
CA ASN A 41 23.84 -49.53 -9.85
C ASN A 41 25.28 -49.99 -10.18
N CYS A 42 26.31 -49.20 -9.85
CA CYS A 42 27.68 -49.48 -10.31
C CYS A 42 28.73 -49.66 -9.19
N ALA A 43 28.41 -49.41 -7.92
CA ALA A 43 29.39 -49.46 -6.82
C ALA A 43 28.84 -50.15 -5.55
N SER A 44 29.71 -50.82 -4.78
CA SER A 44 29.30 -51.34 -3.48
C SER A 44 28.98 -50.17 -2.53
N PRO A 45 27.88 -50.25 -1.74
CA PRO A 45 27.43 -49.17 -0.86
C PRO A 45 28.51 -48.69 0.13
N ASP A 46 29.46 -49.56 0.50
CA ASP A 46 30.50 -49.30 1.50
C ASP A 46 31.81 -48.74 0.95
N SER A 47 31.91 -48.51 -0.37
CA SER A 47 33.12 -47.95 -0.95
C SER A 47 33.37 -46.50 -0.49
N LYS A 48 34.65 -46.15 -0.25
CA LYS A 48 35.08 -44.79 0.12
C LYS A 48 34.62 -43.73 -0.89
N LEU A 49 34.52 -44.11 -2.17
CA LEU A 49 34.02 -43.28 -3.25
C LEU A 49 32.53 -42.95 -3.06
N MET A 50 31.68 -43.93 -2.74
CA MET A 50 30.25 -43.70 -2.53
C MET A 50 29.97 -42.80 -1.33
N LYS A 51 30.69 -42.98 -0.21
CA LYS A 51 30.57 -42.08 0.96
C LYS A 51 30.97 -40.64 0.61
N SER A 52 32.00 -40.45 -0.21
CA SER A 52 32.44 -39.12 -0.65
C SER A 52 31.42 -38.46 -1.60
N ILE A 53 30.83 -39.23 -2.51
CA ILE A 53 29.76 -38.76 -3.41
C ILE A 53 28.52 -38.37 -2.58
N GLN A 54 28.11 -39.20 -1.63
CA GLN A 54 26.96 -38.93 -0.79
C GLN A 54 27.14 -37.65 0.04
N GLN A 55 28.31 -37.46 0.64
CA GLN A 55 28.64 -36.23 1.37
C GLN A 55 28.60 -35.00 0.46
N ALA A 56 29.12 -35.08 -0.77
CA ALA A 56 29.07 -33.97 -1.72
C ALA A 56 27.63 -33.63 -2.15
N VAL A 57 26.80 -34.65 -2.38
CA VAL A 57 25.36 -34.48 -2.68
C VAL A 57 24.63 -33.83 -1.51
N GLU A 58 24.93 -34.23 -0.27
CA GLU A 58 24.35 -33.63 0.93
C GLU A 58 24.71 -32.15 1.08
N VAL A 59 25.97 -31.78 0.83
CA VAL A 59 26.43 -30.38 0.87
C VAL A 59 25.71 -29.53 -0.17
N GLU A 60 25.67 -29.98 -1.43
CA GLU A 60 24.97 -29.27 -2.51
C GLU A 60 23.45 -29.19 -2.25
N SER A 61 22.85 -30.25 -1.72
CA SER A 61 21.44 -30.26 -1.31
C SER A 61 21.17 -29.21 -0.23
N GLN A 62 22.05 -29.10 0.77
CA GLN A 62 21.92 -28.10 1.82
C GLN A 62 22.08 -26.67 1.26
N GLN A 63 23.08 -26.45 0.41
CA GLN A 63 23.30 -25.15 -0.23
C GLN A 63 22.09 -24.73 -1.09
N MET A 64 21.44 -25.66 -1.79
CA MET A 64 20.20 -25.39 -2.52
C MET A 64 19.03 -25.02 -1.59
N LYS A 65 18.89 -25.67 -0.43
CA LYS A 65 17.86 -25.33 0.57
C LYS A 65 18.08 -23.93 1.16
N ASP A 66 19.32 -23.59 1.47
CA ASP A 66 19.68 -22.28 2.01
C ASP A 66 19.40 -21.18 0.97
N MET A 67 19.75 -21.42 -0.29
CA MET A 67 19.45 -20.50 -1.40
C MET A 67 17.94 -20.34 -1.62
N SER A 68 17.16 -21.41 -1.51
CA SER A 68 15.68 -21.36 -1.60
C SER A 68 15.08 -20.48 -0.50
N THR A 69 15.60 -20.61 0.73
CA THR A 69 15.20 -19.77 1.87
C THR A 69 15.47 -18.29 1.61
N GLU A 70 16.66 -17.95 1.11
CA GLU A 70 17.03 -16.56 0.81
C GLU A 70 16.17 -15.99 -0.33
N ILE A 71 15.88 -16.78 -1.37
CA ILE A 71 14.97 -16.37 -2.46
C ILE A 71 13.58 -16.04 -1.91
N ASN A 72 13.04 -16.84 -0.99
CA ASN A 72 11.72 -16.59 -0.41
C ASN A 72 11.70 -15.32 0.46
N LYS A 73 12.78 -15.07 1.20
CA LYS A 73 12.96 -13.83 1.95
C LYS A 73 13.01 -12.60 1.04
N LEU A 74 13.78 -12.66 -0.06
CA LEU A 74 13.87 -11.57 -1.03
C LEU A 74 12.53 -11.30 -1.73
N LYS A 75 11.77 -12.37 -2.06
CA LYS A 75 10.41 -12.23 -2.62
C LYS A 75 9.49 -11.48 -1.67
N LYS A 76 9.51 -11.82 -0.38
CA LYS A 76 8.71 -11.14 0.64
C LYS A 76 9.10 -9.65 0.74
N ASN A 77 10.39 -9.35 0.85
CA ASN A 77 10.86 -7.96 0.92
C ASN A 77 10.44 -7.13 -0.30
N TYR A 78 10.50 -7.71 -1.50
CA TYR A 78 10.04 -7.05 -2.73
C TYR A 78 8.54 -6.77 -2.71
N GLN A 79 7.73 -7.69 -2.17
CA GLN A 79 6.29 -7.49 -2.02
C GLN A 79 5.98 -6.37 -1.02
N ASP A 80 6.65 -6.37 0.13
CA ASP A 80 6.47 -5.36 1.17
C ASP A 80 6.86 -3.97 0.64
N LEU A 81 8.01 -3.86 -0.05
CA LEU A 81 8.45 -2.60 -0.65
C LEU A 81 7.46 -2.07 -1.72
N ASN A 82 6.94 -2.94 -2.59
CA ASN A 82 5.93 -2.54 -3.57
C ASN A 82 4.64 -2.07 -2.92
N LYS A 83 4.25 -2.70 -1.80
CA LYS A 83 3.09 -2.30 -1.01
C LYS A 83 3.32 -0.90 -0.45
N GLU A 84 4.45 -0.65 0.20
CA GLU A 84 4.80 0.68 0.75
C GLU A 84 4.81 1.77 -0.34
N LEU A 85 5.43 1.49 -1.49
CA LEU A 85 5.44 2.39 -2.64
C LEU A 85 4.02 2.70 -3.14
N SER A 86 3.15 1.70 -3.23
CA SER A 86 1.75 1.89 -3.63
C SER A 86 0.98 2.73 -2.60
N GLN A 87 1.18 2.49 -1.30
CA GLN A 87 0.54 3.26 -0.24
C GLN A 87 0.97 4.72 -0.24
N GLU A 88 2.27 4.97 -0.48
CA GLU A 88 2.80 6.33 -0.59
C GLU A 88 2.24 7.05 -1.82
N GLN A 89 2.09 6.34 -2.95
CA GLN A 89 1.47 6.91 -4.13
C GLN A 89 -0.01 7.26 -3.90
N ASN A 90 -0.78 6.37 -3.27
CA ASN A 90 -2.17 6.62 -2.93
C ASN A 90 -2.32 7.81 -1.96
N PHE A 91 -1.41 7.93 -0.98
CA PHE A 91 -1.38 9.07 -0.07
C PHE A 91 -1.11 10.38 -0.81
N LYS A 92 -0.07 10.43 -1.65
CA LYS A 92 0.25 11.64 -2.46
C LYS A 92 -0.94 12.06 -3.32
N GLU A 93 -1.61 11.07 -3.90
CA GLU A 93 -2.79 11.29 -4.73
C GLU A 93 -3.97 11.86 -3.92
N GLY A 94 -4.29 11.25 -2.78
CA GLY A 94 -5.33 11.75 -1.88
C GLY A 94 -5.01 13.13 -1.33
N LEU A 95 -3.76 13.37 -0.93
CA LEU A 95 -3.28 14.67 -0.43
C LEU A 95 -3.43 15.75 -1.50
N LYS A 96 -3.09 15.44 -2.75
CA LYS A 96 -3.30 16.36 -3.88
C LYS A 96 -4.77 16.75 -4.02
N PHE A 97 -5.69 15.80 -3.90
CA PHE A 97 -7.13 16.08 -3.97
C PHE A 97 -7.61 16.95 -2.79
N VAL A 98 -7.20 16.59 -1.56
CA VAL A 98 -7.58 17.31 -0.35
C VAL A 98 -7.11 18.77 -0.41
N LEU A 99 -5.82 19.02 -0.69
CA LEU A 99 -5.27 20.37 -0.74
C LEU A 99 -5.85 21.21 -1.89
N ALA A 100 -6.17 20.60 -3.03
CA ALA A 100 -6.84 21.32 -4.13
C ALA A 100 -8.27 21.76 -3.75
N SER A 101 -8.95 20.97 -2.92
CA SER A 101 -10.32 21.26 -2.49
C SER A 101 -10.41 22.37 -1.42
N GLU A 102 -9.31 22.66 -0.73
CA GLU A 102 -9.21 23.73 0.27
C GLU A 102 -8.91 25.12 -0.34
N GLY A 103 -8.76 25.24 -1.67
CA GLY A 103 -8.44 26.50 -2.35
C GLY A 103 -7.05 26.55 -3.00
N GLY A 104 -6.32 25.43 -3.01
CA GLY A 104 -4.95 25.37 -3.52
C GLY A 104 -3.94 25.86 -2.48
N VAL A 105 -2.67 25.51 -2.69
CA VAL A 105 -1.57 26.17 -1.97
C VAL A 105 -1.53 27.59 -2.49
N SER A 106 -2.17 28.54 -1.79
CA SER A 106 -1.90 29.95 -2.01
C SER A 106 -0.47 30.21 -1.55
N ASP A 107 0.42 30.49 -2.50
CA ASP A 107 1.75 31.06 -2.25
C ASP A 107 1.66 32.54 -1.77
N ASP A 108 0.45 33.00 -1.39
CA ASP A 108 0.22 34.32 -0.84
C ASP A 108 0.51 34.31 0.66
N ALA A 109 1.71 34.80 1.00
CA ALA A 109 2.18 35.06 2.36
C ALA A 109 1.31 36.07 3.16
N ALA A 110 0.19 36.54 2.59
CA ALA A 110 -0.69 37.56 3.15
C ALA A 110 -1.99 37.00 3.75
N ASP A 111 -2.30 35.70 3.59
CA ASP A 111 -3.51 35.14 4.19
C ASP A 111 -3.31 34.91 5.69
N SER A 112 -3.94 35.78 6.48
CA SER A 112 -3.93 35.73 7.94
C SER A 112 -4.81 34.59 8.46
N GLY A 113 -4.52 33.35 8.07
CA GLY A 113 -5.17 32.16 8.61
C GLY A 113 -5.18 32.24 10.14
N GLY A 114 -6.35 32.09 10.75
CA GLY A 114 -6.54 32.16 12.20
C GLY A 114 -5.80 31.03 12.93
N LEU A 115 -6.47 30.30 13.80
CA LEU A 115 -5.92 29.09 14.43
C LEU A 115 -5.72 27.92 13.45
N THR A 116 -5.74 28.13 12.14
CA THR A 116 -5.66 27.08 11.11
C THR A 116 -4.82 27.55 9.92
N ASN A 117 -3.92 26.69 9.42
CA ASN A 117 -3.14 26.88 8.19
C ASN A 117 -3.02 25.55 7.45
N LEU A 118 -3.13 25.53 6.11
CA LEU A 118 -3.16 24.30 5.29
C LEU A 118 -4.18 23.25 5.79
N GLY A 119 -5.33 23.69 6.30
CA GLY A 119 -6.35 22.81 6.88
C GLY A 119 -6.00 22.18 8.23
N ILE A 120 -4.84 22.51 8.81
CA ILE A 120 -4.36 21.99 10.10
C ILE A 120 -4.59 23.04 11.18
N THR A 121 -5.18 22.62 12.30
CA THR A 121 -5.43 23.50 13.45
C THR A 121 -4.17 23.70 14.30
N HIS A 122 -4.15 24.77 15.09
CA HIS A 122 -3.07 25.06 16.02
C HIS A 122 -2.91 23.95 17.08
N SER A 123 -4.02 23.35 17.52
CA SER A 123 -4.01 22.22 18.46
C SER A 123 -3.33 21.00 17.86
N GLU A 124 -3.67 20.64 16.61
CA GLU A 124 -3.06 19.51 15.90
C GLU A 124 -1.57 19.75 15.66
N TYR A 125 -1.19 20.96 15.23
CA TYR A 125 0.21 21.31 15.04
C TYR A 125 1.01 21.31 16.36
N ALA A 126 0.42 21.83 17.44
CA ALA A 126 1.05 21.81 18.76
C ALA A 126 1.25 20.38 19.27
N GLN A 127 0.26 19.50 19.11
CA GLN A 127 0.37 18.08 19.45
C GLN A 127 1.45 17.37 18.63
N TYR A 128 1.51 17.64 17.32
CA TYR A 128 2.54 17.13 16.43
C TYR A 128 3.96 17.55 16.87
N ARG A 129 4.15 18.85 17.15
CA ARG A 129 5.44 19.38 17.61
C ARG A 129 5.86 18.74 18.93
N ALA A 130 4.93 18.62 19.87
CA ALA A 130 5.16 18.00 21.16
C ALA A 130 5.54 16.51 21.04
N SER A 131 4.86 15.74 20.18
CA SER A 131 5.20 14.31 19.96
C SER A 131 6.57 14.09 19.34
N HIS A 132 7.12 15.10 18.67
CA HIS A 132 8.47 15.09 18.08
C HIS A 132 9.53 15.77 18.97
N GLY A 133 9.17 16.20 20.19
CA GLY A 133 10.09 16.92 21.09
C GLY A 133 10.53 18.29 20.56
N LEU A 134 9.75 18.89 19.66
CA LEU A 134 10.03 20.19 19.05
C LEU A 134 9.34 21.32 19.84
N PRO A 135 9.92 22.53 19.89
CA PRO A 135 9.32 23.64 20.63
C PRO A 135 7.97 24.06 20.04
N SER A 136 7.09 24.65 20.86
CA SER A 136 5.82 25.20 20.35
C SER A 136 6.08 26.27 19.29
N ARG A 137 5.21 26.31 18.27
CA ARG A 137 5.28 27.25 17.15
C ARG A 137 3.87 27.56 16.67
N SER A 138 3.66 28.76 16.15
CA SER A 138 2.37 29.12 15.53
C SER A 138 2.11 28.23 14.32
N VAL A 139 0.86 27.79 14.13
CA VAL A 139 0.48 27.02 12.93
C VAL A 139 0.61 27.85 11.65
N ARG A 140 0.67 29.18 11.76
CA ARG A 140 1.00 30.08 10.63
C ARG A 140 2.39 29.81 10.04
N GLU A 141 3.30 29.25 10.83
CA GLU A 141 4.68 28.96 10.43
C GLU A 141 4.90 27.47 10.11
N ILE A 142 3.81 26.70 9.97
CA ILE A 142 3.90 25.28 9.59
C ILE A 142 4.52 25.15 8.19
N SER A 143 5.52 24.27 8.07
CA SER A 143 6.09 23.95 6.77
C SER A 143 5.22 22.96 6.00
N LEU A 144 5.31 22.96 4.66
CA LEU A 144 4.66 21.94 3.83
C LEU A 144 5.08 20.50 4.21
N LEU A 145 6.32 20.32 4.68
CA LEU A 145 6.83 19.02 5.14
C LEU A 145 6.14 18.58 6.43
N GLU A 146 6.06 19.45 7.44
CA GLU A 146 5.33 19.16 8.69
C GLU A 146 3.83 18.93 8.42
N ALA A 147 3.22 19.74 7.55
CA ALA A 147 1.82 19.58 7.18
C ALA A 147 1.56 18.23 6.50
N ARG A 148 2.40 17.86 5.53
CA ARG A 148 2.35 16.55 4.87
C ARG A 148 2.48 15.43 5.90
N ASP A 149 3.39 15.57 6.86
CA ASP A 149 3.63 14.55 7.88
C ASP A 149 2.44 14.38 8.81
N ILE A 150 1.82 15.49 9.22
CA ILE A 150 0.53 15.50 9.94
C ILE A 150 -0.55 14.80 9.13
N TYR A 151 -0.72 15.12 7.85
CA TYR A 151 -1.67 14.42 6.98
C TYR A 151 -1.39 12.92 6.89
N LYS A 152 -0.12 12.52 6.78
CA LYS A 152 0.28 11.12 6.69
C LYS A 152 -0.02 10.38 7.98
N HIS A 153 0.32 10.95 9.14
CA HIS A 153 0.19 10.26 10.41
C HIS A 153 -1.25 10.30 10.93
N ILE A 154 -1.84 11.49 11.06
CA ILE A 154 -3.13 11.68 11.73
C ILE A 154 -4.28 11.23 10.85
N TYR A 155 -4.31 11.65 9.59
CA TYR A 155 -5.49 11.46 8.75
C TYR A 155 -5.40 10.25 7.81
N TRP A 156 -4.19 9.81 7.45
CA TRP A 156 -3.99 8.66 6.56
C TRP A 156 -3.69 7.37 7.32
N THR A 157 -2.67 7.38 8.18
CA THR A 157 -2.19 6.17 8.86
C THR A 157 -3.08 5.81 10.04
N ASN A 158 -3.33 6.75 10.96
CA ASN A 158 -4.16 6.52 12.15
C ASN A 158 -5.64 6.30 11.81
N SER A 159 -6.07 6.67 10.61
CA SER A 159 -7.43 6.41 10.10
C SER A 159 -7.48 5.17 9.21
N GLY A 160 -6.42 4.36 9.17
CA GLY A 160 -6.42 3.06 8.53
C GLY A 160 -6.49 3.09 6.99
N CYS A 161 -6.31 4.25 6.37
CA CYS A 161 -6.46 4.43 4.92
C CYS A 161 -5.38 3.66 4.15
N GLY A 162 -4.15 3.65 4.66
CA GLY A 162 -2.99 3.05 4.00
C GLY A 162 -3.12 1.55 3.69
N VAL A 163 -3.96 0.81 4.39
CA VAL A 163 -4.09 -0.64 4.20
C VAL A 163 -5.34 -1.06 3.43
N THR A 164 -6.05 -0.10 2.84
CA THR A 164 -7.25 -0.35 2.02
C THR A 164 -6.97 -0.09 0.52
N PRO A 165 -7.79 -0.62 -0.40
CA PRO A 165 -7.62 -0.33 -1.83
C PRO A 165 -7.68 1.17 -2.13
N ARG A 166 -6.94 1.62 -3.15
CA ARG A 166 -6.74 3.03 -3.51
C ARG A 166 -8.01 3.90 -3.42
N ARG A 167 -9.12 3.47 -4.04
CA ARG A 167 -10.35 4.28 -4.08
C ARG A 167 -10.99 4.42 -2.71
N ILE A 168 -10.99 3.35 -1.92
CA ILE A 168 -11.50 3.36 -0.55
C ILE A 168 -10.59 4.20 0.34
N ALA A 169 -9.26 4.02 0.23
CA ALA A 169 -8.27 4.76 1.00
C ALA A 169 -8.41 6.28 0.81
N ILE A 170 -8.49 6.74 -0.43
CA ILE A 170 -8.62 8.18 -0.73
C ILE A 170 -9.99 8.71 -0.29
N SER A 171 -11.06 7.92 -0.43
CA SER A 171 -12.41 8.30 0.04
C SER A 171 -12.48 8.41 1.58
N CYS A 172 -11.84 7.50 2.29
CA CYS A 172 -11.69 7.53 3.74
C CYS A 172 -10.87 8.73 4.18
N PHE A 173 -9.73 8.97 3.53
CA PHE A 173 -8.83 10.07 3.84
C PHE A 173 -9.49 11.44 3.69
N ASP A 174 -10.07 11.73 2.52
CA ASP A 174 -10.75 13.02 2.28
C ASP A 174 -11.92 13.23 3.26
N TRP A 175 -12.66 12.17 3.56
CA TRP A 175 -13.77 12.27 4.50
C TRP A 175 -13.33 12.40 5.95
N GLN A 176 -12.22 11.77 6.33
CA GLN A 176 -11.60 11.95 7.63
C GLN A 176 -11.17 13.40 7.82
N VAL A 177 -10.47 13.98 6.86
CA VAL A 177 -10.04 15.39 6.93
C VAL A 177 -11.24 16.33 7.08
N ASN A 178 -12.33 16.08 6.33
CA ASN A 178 -13.46 17.00 6.32
C ASN A 178 -14.49 16.80 7.47
N SER A 179 -14.51 15.65 8.13
CA SER A 179 -15.60 15.31 9.07
C SER A 179 -15.22 14.45 10.26
N ASN A 180 -13.99 13.96 10.31
CA ASN A 180 -13.50 12.97 11.25
C ASN A 180 -14.27 11.62 11.25
N ARG A 181 -15.01 11.31 10.17
CA ARG A 181 -15.85 10.11 10.08
C ARG A 181 -15.38 9.09 9.05
N GLY A 182 -14.23 9.28 8.42
CA GLY A 182 -13.72 8.47 7.30
C GLY A 182 -13.87 6.96 7.55
N PHE A 183 -13.19 6.46 8.57
CA PHE A 183 -13.19 5.03 8.88
C PHE A 183 -14.53 4.54 9.45
N SER A 184 -15.19 5.35 10.27
CA SER A 184 -16.52 5.03 10.82
C SER A 184 -17.59 4.86 9.73
N THR A 185 -17.53 5.63 8.66
CA THR A 185 -18.43 5.48 7.50
C THR A 185 -18.14 4.19 6.75
N LEU A 186 -16.88 3.78 6.63
CA LEU A 186 -16.54 2.48 6.05
C LEU A 186 -17.09 1.33 6.90
N GLN A 187 -16.96 1.40 8.22
CA GLN A 187 -17.53 0.40 9.14
C GLN A 187 -19.06 0.29 9.00
N GLN A 188 -19.76 1.42 8.89
CA GLN A 188 -21.20 1.44 8.62
C GLN A 188 -21.56 0.73 7.32
N VAL A 189 -20.79 0.96 6.24
CA VAL A 189 -21.02 0.29 4.95
C VAL A 189 -20.79 -1.22 5.05
N LEU A 190 -19.78 -1.64 5.79
CA LEU A 190 -19.43 -3.05 5.96
C LEU A 190 -20.34 -3.79 6.95
N GLY A 191 -21.14 -3.07 7.75
CA GLY A 191 -22.02 -3.66 8.75
C GLY A 191 -21.28 -4.22 9.96
N VAL A 192 -20.12 -3.68 10.29
CA VAL A 192 -19.34 -4.02 11.50
C VAL A 192 -19.54 -2.96 12.59
N ASP A 193 -19.00 -3.21 13.79
CA ASP A 193 -19.03 -2.23 14.87
C ASP A 193 -18.38 -0.91 14.45
N VAL A 194 -19.06 0.19 14.77
CA VAL A 194 -18.73 1.55 14.30
C VAL A 194 -18.02 2.32 15.41
N ASP A 195 -16.77 1.97 15.66
CA ASP A 195 -15.91 2.65 16.67
C ASP A 195 -14.96 3.69 16.05
N GLY A 196 -14.86 3.73 14.72
CA GLY A 196 -13.93 4.59 13.97
C GLY A 196 -12.47 4.16 14.07
N ILE A 197 -12.16 3.04 14.71
CA ILE A 197 -10.81 2.57 14.99
C ILE A 197 -10.38 1.55 13.90
N PRO A 198 -9.24 1.77 13.24
CA PRO A 198 -8.63 0.78 12.38
C PRO A 198 -8.37 -0.55 13.10
N GLY A 199 -9.02 -1.63 12.65
CA GLY A 199 -8.97 -2.91 13.34
C GLY A 199 -9.13 -4.12 12.43
N HIS A 200 -8.67 -5.28 12.93
CA HIS A 200 -8.69 -6.55 12.21
C HIS A 200 -10.09 -6.95 11.77
N GLN A 201 -11.13 -6.69 12.57
CA GLN A 201 -12.52 -6.99 12.24
C GLN A 201 -12.95 -6.26 10.96
N THR A 202 -12.74 -4.94 10.90
CA THR A 202 -13.08 -4.13 9.72
C THR A 202 -12.30 -4.57 8.49
N TYR A 203 -11.00 -4.88 8.63
CA TYR A 203 -10.19 -5.32 7.49
C TYR A 203 -10.56 -6.71 6.99
N ASN A 204 -10.90 -7.64 7.88
CA ASN A 204 -11.37 -8.96 7.49
C ASN A 204 -12.69 -8.86 6.73
N GLU A 205 -13.64 -8.05 7.22
CA GLU A 205 -14.91 -7.85 6.53
C GLU A 205 -14.71 -7.13 5.20
N LEU A 206 -13.86 -6.10 5.15
CA LEU A 206 -13.51 -5.43 3.90
C LEU A 206 -12.94 -6.41 2.87
N ASN A 207 -11.99 -7.26 3.28
CA ASN A 207 -11.40 -8.27 2.40
C ASN A 207 -12.44 -9.32 1.94
N SER A 208 -13.36 -9.71 2.84
CA SER A 208 -14.50 -10.58 2.50
C SER A 208 -15.37 -9.96 1.41
N TRP A 209 -15.71 -8.67 1.53
CA TRP A 209 -16.45 -7.95 0.49
C TRP A 209 -15.67 -7.89 -0.82
N LEU A 210 -14.39 -7.51 -0.77
CA LEU A 210 -13.54 -7.33 -1.96
C LEU A 210 -13.22 -8.64 -2.69
N SER A 211 -13.45 -9.80 -2.07
CA SER A 211 -13.34 -11.10 -2.73
C SER A 211 -14.36 -11.30 -3.85
N LYS A 212 -15.47 -10.54 -3.85
CA LYS A 212 -16.53 -10.62 -4.85
C LYS A 212 -16.37 -9.52 -5.91
N PRO A 213 -16.55 -9.84 -7.21
CA PRO A 213 -16.51 -8.84 -8.27
C PRO A 213 -17.52 -7.71 -8.03
N LYS A 214 -17.16 -6.48 -8.42
CA LYS A 214 -17.99 -5.25 -8.30
C LYS A 214 -18.31 -4.77 -6.87
N ASN A 215 -17.97 -5.52 -5.82
CA ASN A 215 -18.26 -5.11 -4.45
C ASN A 215 -17.51 -3.84 -4.03
N GLU A 216 -16.32 -3.56 -4.57
CA GLU A 216 -15.64 -2.28 -4.33
C GLU A 216 -16.51 -1.09 -4.78
N THR A 217 -17.18 -1.21 -5.94
CA THR A 217 -18.11 -0.19 -6.44
C THR A 217 -19.32 -0.04 -5.51
N VAL A 218 -19.86 -1.15 -5.00
CA VAL A 218 -20.99 -1.12 -4.06
C VAL A 218 -20.59 -0.45 -2.75
N ILE A 219 -19.41 -0.78 -2.21
CA ILE A 219 -18.86 -0.12 -1.01
C ILE A 219 -18.78 1.38 -1.24
N LEU A 220 -18.16 1.82 -2.34
CA LEU A 220 -17.99 3.24 -2.64
C LEU A 220 -19.33 3.95 -2.84
N HIS A 221 -20.27 3.34 -3.56
CA HIS A 221 -21.60 3.91 -3.75
C HIS A 221 -22.32 4.15 -2.41
N ASN A 222 -22.33 3.16 -1.52
CA ASN A 222 -22.93 3.28 -0.21
C ASN A 222 -22.17 4.28 0.68
N TYR A 223 -20.84 4.28 0.61
CA TYR A 223 -19.99 5.20 1.35
C TYR A 223 -20.29 6.66 0.98
N PHE A 224 -20.34 6.97 -0.32
CA PHE A 224 -20.71 8.30 -0.80
C PHE A 224 -22.17 8.64 -0.48
N GLY A 225 -23.08 7.67 -0.50
CA GLY A 225 -24.47 7.84 -0.08
C GLY A 225 -24.58 8.30 1.38
N ILE A 226 -23.88 7.65 2.30
CA ILE A 226 -23.86 8.04 3.72
C ILE A 226 -23.25 9.43 3.90
N ARG A 227 -22.09 9.68 3.28
CA ARG A 227 -21.43 10.99 3.30
C ARG A 227 -22.36 12.11 2.83
N GLU A 228 -23.04 11.88 1.72
CA GLU A 228 -23.95 12.86 1.13
C GLU A 228 -25.23 13.07 1.95
N ALA A 229 -25.73 12.02 2.60
CA ALA A 229 -26.83 12.13 3.57
C ALA A 229 -26.39 12.95 4.79
N ASP A 230 -25.19 12.71 5.32
CA ASP A 230 -24.61 13.49 6.42
C ASP A 230 -24.49 14.98 6.06
N TYR A 231 -23.99 15.31 4.86
CA TYR A 231 -23.96 16.69 4.40
C TYR A 231 -25.35 17.34 4.35
N ARG A 232 -26.36 16.65 3.81
CA ARG A 232 -27.73 17.18 3.75
C ARG A 232 -28.32 17.38 5.15
N ARG A 233 -28.00 16.48 6.10
CA ARG A 233 -28.40 16.61 7.50
C ARG A 233 -27.77 17.82 8.17
N TRP A 234 -26.48 18.09 7.91
CA TRP A 234 -25.77 19.22 8.53
C TRP A 234 -25.97 20.56 7.80
N GLY A 235 -26.28 20.52 6.51
CA GLY A 235 -26.44 21.68 5.63
C GLY A 235 -27.79 22.37 5.78
N VAL A 236 -28.22 22.59 7.01
CA VAL A 236 -29.49 23.26 7.37
C VAL A 236 -29.20 24.56 8.13
N GLY A 237 -30.18 25.46 8.23
CA GLY A 237 -30.01 26.74 8.93
C GLY A 237 -28.87 27.58 8.35
N SER A 238 -28.01 28.13 9.20
CA SER A 238 -26.83 28.92 8.80
C SER A 238 -25.84 28.14 7.94
N GLN A 239 -25.80 26.81 8.07
CA GLN A 239 -24.86 25.96 7.33
C GLN A 239 -25.32 25.64 5.89
N SER A 240 -26.56 25.98 5.53
CA SER A 240 -27.10 25.72 4.19
C SER A 240 -26.29 26.37 3.06
N VAL A 241 -25.61 27.48 3.35
CA VAL A 241 -24.74 28.19 2.40
C VAL A 241 -23.55 27.33 1.93
N PHE A 242 -23.09 26.38 2.76
CA PHE A 242 -21.95 25.52 2.45
C PHE A 242 -22.34 24.21 1.74
N LEU A 243 -23.62 23.83 1.81
CA LEU A 243 -24.10 22.52 1.35
C LEU A 243 -23.76 22.27 -0.12
N THR A 244 -23.96 23.26 -0.98
CA THR A 244 -23.61 23.15 -2.41
C THR A 244 -22.13 22.84 -2.60
N GLY A 245 -21.25 23.52 -1.86
CA GLY A 245 -19.81 23.28 -1.89
C GLY A 245 -19.44 21.86 -1.44
N TRP A 246 -20.03 21.39 -0.33
CA TRP A 246 -19.81 20.05 0.18
C TRP A 246 -20.22 18.95 -0.80
N LEU A 247 -21.39 19.10 -1.44
CA LEU A 247 -21.87 18.17 -2.45
C LEU A 247 -21.04 18.23 -3.74
N ASN A 248 -20.56 19.42 -4.12
CA ASN A 248 -19.64 19.57 -5.25
C ASN A 248 -18.31 18.84 -4.98
N ARG A 249 -17.74 18.95 -3.77
CA ARG A 249 -16.55 18.18 -3.37
C ARG A 249 -16.78 16.67 -3.44
N SER A 250 -17.93 16.20 -2.94
CA SER A 250 -18.30 14.77 -3.05
C SER A 250 -18.34 14.29 -4.50
N ARG A 251 -19.00 15.06 -5.39
CA ARG A 251 -19.06 14.73 -6.82
C ARG A 251 -17.69 14.78 -7.49
N ALA A 252 -16.89 15.80 -7.20
CA ALA A 252 -15.53 15.91 -7.73
C ALA A 252 -14.67 14.70 -7.33
N LEU A 253 -14.78 14.23 -6.08
CA LEU A 253 -14.05 13.05 -5.63
C LEU A 253 -14.52 11.77 -6.33
N LYS A 254 -15.84 11.59 -6.50
CA LYS A 254 -16.38 10.46 -7.27
C LYS A 254 -15.81 10.42 -8.69
N THR A 255 -15.80 11.57 -9.38
CA THR A 255 -15.20 11.70 -10.71
C THR A 255 -13.71 11.39 -10.69
N TYR A 256 -12.97 11.94 -9.72
CA TYR A 256 -11.53 11.74 -9.57
C TYR A 256 -11.15 10.26 -9.39
N LEU A 257 -11.97 9.53 -8.62
CA LEU A 257 -11.77 8.11 -8.33
C LEU A 257 -12.46 7.17 -9.33
N GLN A 258 -13.15 7.70 -10.33
CA GLN A 258 -13.93 6.95 -11.32
C GLN A 258 -14.95 6.01 -10.65
N VAL A 259 -15.65 6.55 -9.64
CA VAL A 259 -16.81 5.88 -9.03
C VAL A 259 -18.02 6.11 -9.94
N PRO A 260 -18.66 5.05 -10.45
CA PRO A 260 -19.81 5.17 -11.33
C PRO A 260 -21.05 5.73 -10.62
#